data_AF-A0A820YZG2-F1
#
_entry.id   AF-A0A820YZG2-F1
#
_cell.length_a   1.000
_cell.length_b   1.000
_cell.length_c   1.000
_cell.angle_alpha   90.00
_cell.angle_beta   90.00
_cell.angle_gamma   90.00
#
_symmetry.space_group_name_H-M   'P 1'
#
loop_
_entity.id
_entity.type
_entity.pdbx_description
1 polymer ?
#
loop_
_entity_poly.entity_id
_entity_poly.type
_entity_poly.pdbx_seq_one_letter_code
_entity_poly.pdbx_strand_id
1 'polypeptide(L)'
;MMYYNSVFVTLLIVIASLDGKPTSLLKNEPERCCFPKQYSSKIIISVGYALPDSETYSSYSSYNVTYDADRGMIGMKGLSITLPDQQKSNMWIIENIKDEIMYTIDQDLKTCVQSKLISSTVVCIPDTAEYFGSSTYGYGDKKIVADTWIINNNRNLNYVTVSRDGLCVPLTGNIFARTPAGVSTMTTTDFAPEIDDPSVFDMPDECKKLN
;
A
#
# COMPACT_ATOMS: atom_id res chain seq x y z
N MET A 1 -38.08 39.65 -25.44
CA MET A 1 -37.08 39.17 -26.41
C MET A 1 -36.68 37.76 -25.98
N MET A 2 -37.19 36.69 -26.60
CA MET A 2 -36.69 36.03 -27.84
C MET A 2 -35.22 35.59 -27.67
N TYR A 3 -34.78 34.32 -27.75
CA TYR A 3 -35.29 32.99 -28.20
C TYR A 3 -34.55 31.88 -27.39
N TYR A 4 -35.17 30.80 -26.90
CA TYR A 4 -35.50 29.48 -27.52
C TYR A 4 -34.33 28.56 -27.93
N ASN A 5 -34.27 27.38 -27.29
CA ASN A 5 -33.99 26.00 -27.77
C ASN A 5 -33.42 25.18 -26.59
N SER A 6 -34.20 24.39 -25.83
CA SER A 6 -34.94 23.16 -26.19
C SER A 6 -34.13 22.17 -27.03
N VAL A 7 -33.45 21.26 -26.34
CA VAL A 7 -33.14 19.91 -26.85
C VAL A 7 -33.75 18.92 -25.87
N PHE A 8 -34.86 18.32 -26.28
CA PHE A 8 -35.43 17.14 -25.66
C PHE A 8 -34.57 15.94 -26.02
N VAL A 9 -33.95 15.31 -25.03
CA VAL A 9 -33.49 13.92 -25.17
C VAL A 9 -34.48 13.05 -24.39
N THR A 10 -35.40 12.45 -25.14
CA THR A 10 -36.31 11.43 -24.62
C THR A 10 -35.48 10.17 -24.38
N LEU A 11 -35.08 9.95 -23.12
CA LEU A 11 -34.52 8.66 -22.72
C LEU A 11 -35.68 7.66 -22.59
N LEU A 12 -35.75 6.72 -23.54
CA LEU A 12 -36.57 5.53 -23.44
C LEU A 12 -36.07 4.68 -22.26
N ILE A 13 -36.74 4.78 -21.12
CA ILE A 13 -36.57 3.83 -20.02
C ILE A 13 -37.35 2.57 -20.40
N VAL A 14 -36.67 1.59 -20.97
CA VAL A 14 -37.16 0.21 -21.02
C VAL A 14 -36.98 -0.36 -19.62
N ILE A 15 -38.05 -0.33 -18.81
CA ILE A 15 -38.09 -1.09 -17.55
C ILE A 15 -38.34 -2.55 -17.93
N ALA A 16 -37.27 -3.28 -18.24
CA ALA A 16 -37.32 -4.73 -18.21
C ALA A 16 -37.33 -5.16 -16.75
N SER A 17 -38.50 -5.56 -16.25
CA SER A 17 -38.64 -6.26 -14.98
C SER A 17 -38.00 -7.64 -15.12
N LEU A 18 -36.72 -7.73 -14.77
CA LEU A 18 -36.04 -9.00 -14.59
C LEU A 18 -36.24 -9.44 -13.14
N ASP A 19 -37.06 -10.49 -12.95
CA ASP A 19 -37.01 -11.37 -11.78
C ASP A 19 -35.70 -12.19 -11.77
N GLY A 20 -34.58 -11.50 -11.99
CA GLY A 20 -33.25 -12.05 -11.91
C GLY A 20 -32.86 -12.14 -10.45
N LYS A 21 -32.79 -13.37 -9.92
CA LYS A 21 -31.79 -13.66 -8.89
C LYS A 21 -30.49 -13.00 -9.33
N PRO A 22 -29.76 -12.27 -8.46
CA PRO A 22 -28.50 -11.64 -8.85
C PRO A 22 -27.58 -12.72 -9.42
N THR A 23 -27.52 -12.78 -10.74
CA THR A 23 -26.59 -13.62 -11.47
C THR A 23 -25.25 -13.01 -11.13
N SER A 24 -24.47 -13.71 -10.30
CA SER A 24 -23.08 -13.37 -10.01
C SER A 24 -22.36 -13.06 -11.33
N LEU A 25 -22.20 -11.78 -11.65
CA LEU A 25 -21.47 -11.29 -12.82
C LEU A 25 -19.95 -11.56 -12.70
N LEU A 26 -19.50 -12.06 -11.55
CA LEU A 26 -18.10 -12.40 -11.25
C LEU A 26 -17.76 -13.82 -11.70
N LYS A 27 -17.92 -14.16 -12.97
CA LYS A 27 -17.57 -15.52 -13.43
C LYS A 27 -16.06 -15.74 -13.63
N ASN A 28 -15.21 -14.72 -13.49
CA ASN A 28 -13.75 -14.84 -13.69
C ASN A 28 -12.91 -13.97 -12.73
N GLU A 29 -13.30 -13.86 -11.45
CA GLU A 29 -12.40 -13.26 -10.45
C GLU A 29 -11.20 -14.20 -10.19
N PRO A 30 -9.94 -13.71 -10.24
CA PRO A 30 -8.79 -14.53 -9.92
C PRO A 30 -8.79 -14.94 -8.44
N GLU A 31 -8.11 -16.05 -8.13
CA GLU A 31 -7.96 -16.49 -6.75
C GLU A 31 -7.16 -15.46 -5.93
N ARG A 32 -7.62 -15.17 -4.71
CA ARG A 32 -6.88 -14.35 -3.76
C ARG A 32 -5.60 -15.07 -3.35
N CYS A 33 -4.53 -14.33 -3.14
CA CYS A 33 -3.23 -14.89 -2.80
C CYS A 33 -2.63 -14.24 -1.55
N CYS A 34 -1.60 -14.89 -1.01
CA CYS A 34 -0.83 -14.43 0.13
C CYS A 34 0.62 -14.16 -0.28
N PHE A 35 1.21 -13.14 0.33
CA PHE A 35 2.65 -12.90 0.25
C PHE A 35 3.42 -14.06 0.89
N PRO A 36 4.69 -14.28 0.48
CA PRO A 36 5.55 -15.23 1.15
C PRO A 36 5.69 -14.88 2.63
N LYS A 37 5.79 -15.89 3.49
CA LYS A 37 5.96 -15.70 4.94
C LYS A 37 7.25 -14.96 5.29
N GLN A 38 8.24 -15.03 4.42
CA GLN A 38 9.52 -14.38 4.56
C GLN A 38 9.88 -13.78 3.22
N TYR A 39 10.31 -12.53 3.22
CA TYR A 39 10.84 -11.90 2.01
C TYR A 39 11.70 -10.69 2.36
N SER A 40 12.53 -10.31 1.41
CA SER A 40 13.25 -9.05 1.35
C SER A 40 12.87 -8.33 0.07
N SER A 41 12.79 -7.01 0.13
CA SER A 41 12.55 -6.19 -1.04
C SER A 41 13.08 -4.78 -0.84
N LYS A 42 13.03 -3.98 -1.90
CA LYS A 42 13.16 -2.54 -1.80
C LYS A 42 11.81 -1.92 -2.09
N ILE A 43 11.37 -0.98 -1.26
CA ILE A 43 10.17 -0.19 -1.52
C ILE A 43 10.53 1.27 -1.72
N ILE A 44 9.81 1.90 -2.64
CA ILE A 44 9.83 3.33 -2.85
C ILE A 44 8.44 3.84 -2.50
N ILE A 45 8.37 4.78 -1.57
CA ILE A 45 7.13 5.39 -1.12
C ILE A 45 7.15 6.87 -1.49
N SER A 46 6.10 7.33 -2.14
CA SER A 46 5.81 8.75 -2.28
C SER A 46 4.55 9.07 -1.49
N VAL A 47 4.59 10.11 -0.66
CA VAL A 47 3.43 10.57 0.11
C VAL A 47 3.15 12.02 -0.24
N GLY A 48 1.89 12.37 -0.38
CA GLY A 48 1.41 13.75 -0.47
C GLY A 48 0.16 13.93 0.37
N TYR A 49 0.08 15.01 1.15
CA TYR A 49 -1.13 15.36 1.88
C TYR A 49 -1.35 16.87 1.91
N ALA A 50 -2.62 17.24 2.03
CA ALA A 50 -3.06 18.62 2.22
C ALA A 50 -3.49 18.83 3.68
N LEU A 51 -2.92 19.84 4.32
CA LEU A 51 -3.30 20.27 5.65
C LEU A 51 -4.49 21.26 5.59
N PRO A 52 -5.26 21.41 6.70
CA PRO A 52 -6.43 22.29 6.73
C PRO A 52 -6.15 23.77 6.40
N ASP A 53 -4.92 24.22 6.60
CA ASP A 53 -4.43 25.58 6.31
C ASP A 53 -4.00 25.78 4.85
N SER A 54 -4.26 24.79 3.97
CA SER A 54 -3.85 24.76 2.57
C SER A 54 -2.34 24.55 2.34
N GLU A 55 -1.57 24.24 3.39
CA GLU A 55 -0.21 23.77 3.20
C GLU A 55 -0.24 22.35 2.59
N THR A 56 0.62 22.12 1.61
CA THR A 56 0.82 20.79 1.03
C THR A 56 2.18 20.29 1.44
N TYR A 57 2.22 19.03 1.85
CA TYR A 57 3.44 18.34 2.19
C TYR A 57 3.61 17.16 1.25
N SER A 58 4.86 16.92 0.86
CA SER A 58 5.20 15.68 0.18
C SER A 58 6.51 15.13 0.68
N SER A 59 6.64 13.82 0.62
CA SER A 59 7.89 13.13 0.90
C SER A 59 8.09 11.99 -0.07
N TYR A 60 9.36 11.65 -0.23
CA TYR A 60 9.83 10.49 -0.98
C TYR A 60 10.72 9.67 -0.06
N SER A 61 10.47 8.38 0.05
CA SER A 61 11.29 7.47 0.84
C SER A 61 11.67 6.24 0.03
N SER A 62 12.86 5.70 0.31
CA SER A 62 13.36 4.45 -0.27
C SER A 62 13.87 3.58 0.86
N TYR A 63 13.26 2.41 1.07
CA TYR A 63 13.60 1.47 2.14
C TYR A 63 13.96 0.10 1.59
N ASN A 64 14.96 -0.54 2.18
CA ASN A 64 15.06 -2.00 2.15
C ASN A 64 14.11 -2.54 3.22
N VAL A 65 13.25 -3.47 2.84
CA VAL A 65 12.20 -4.06 3.67
C VAL A 65 12.51 -5.53 3.87
N THR A 66 12.32 -6.00 5.09
CA THR A 66 12.36 -7.41 5.43
C THR A 66 11.11 -7.75 6.22
N TYR A 67 10.43 -8.80 5.79
CA TYR A 67 9.26 -9.34 6.48
C TYR A 67 9.57 -10.74 6.99
N ASP A 68 9.23 -11.00 8.25
CA ASP A 68 9.33 -12.32 8.88
C ASP A 68 8.03 -12.62 9.63
N ALA A 69 7.13 -13.38 9.00
CA ALA A 69 5.84 -13.78 9.58
C ALA A 69 6.01 -14.66 10.82
N ASP A 70 7.05 -15.50 10.87
CA ASP A 70 7.26 -16.42 11.98
C ASP A 70 7.65 -15.64 13.23
N ARG A 71 8.48 -14.60 13.07
CA ARG A 71 8.76 -13.62 14.15
C ARG A 71 7.61 -12.66 14.38
N GLY A 72 6.81 -12.37 13.35
CA GLY A 72 5.76 -11.34 13.39
C GLY A 72 6.36 -9.94 13.31
N MET A 73 7.38 -9.76 12.48
CA MET A 73 8.21 -8.55 12.43
C MET A 73 8.32 -8.01 11.00
N ILE A 74 8.36 -6.68 10.89
CA ILE A 74 8.76 -5.96 9.67
C ILE A 74 9.90 -5.02 10.04
N GLY A 75 10.96 -5.04 9.24
CA GLY A 75 12.10 -4.14 9.37
C GLY A 75 12.25 -3.34 8.09
N MET A 76 12.43 -2.03 8.23
CA MET A 76 12.65 -1.11 7.12
C MET A 76 13.84 -0.22 7.42
N LYS A 77 14.86 -0.21 6.56
CA LYS A 77 16.02 0.69 6.68
C LYS A 77 16.20 1.47 5.39
N GLY A 78 16.41 2.78 5.46
CA GLY A 78 16.64 3.56 4.26
C GLY A 78 16.54 5.06 4.46
N LEU A 79 16.26 5.75 3.37
CA LEU A 79 16.31 7.20 3.29
C LEU A 79 14.89 7.76 3.15
N SER A 80 14.56 8.76 3.96
CA SER A 80 13.40 9.62 3.76
C SER A 80 13.85 11.02 3.33
N ILE A 81 13.13 11.60 2.37
CA ILE A 81 13.36 12.95 1.86
C ILE A 81 12.04 13.73 1.95
N THR A 82 12.06 14.81 2.72
CA THR A 82 10.96 15.76 2.82
C THR A 82 11.06 16.81 1.71
N LEU A 83 9.93 17.26 1.18
CA LEU A 83 9.85 18.32 0.18
C LEU A 83 9.01 19.50 0.71
N PRO A 84 9.34 20.75 0.31
CA PRO A 84 10.29 21.13 -0.73
C PRO A 84 11.74 21.33 -0.28
N ASP A 85 12.01 21.30 1.03
CA ASP A 85 13.31 21.63 1.62
C ASP A 85 14.42 20.58 1.35
N GLN A 86 14.05 19.41 0.84
CA GLN A 86 14.94 18.27 0.59
C GLN A 86 15.66 17.82 1.86
N GLN A 87 15.02 17.98 3.03
CA GLN A 87 15.56 17.45 4.27
C GLN A 87 15.65 15.92 4.17
N LYS A 88 16.84 15.39 4.40
CA LYS A 88 17.13 13.96 4.37
C LYS A 88 17.22 13.43 5.79
N SER A 89 16.65 12.25 6.03
CA SER A 89 16.83 11.51 7.27
C SER A 89 17.02 10.03 6.97
N ASN A 90 18.06 9.43 7.56
CA ASN A 90 18.26 7.99 7.55
C ASN A 90 17.36 7.35 8.61
N MET A 91 16.32 6.67 8.14
CA MET A 91 15.29 6.09 8.99
C MET A 91 15.46 4.58 9.10
N TRP A 92 15.22 4.07 10.30
CA TRP A 92 15.04 2.65 10.57
C TRP A 92 13.73 2.45 11.31
N ILE A 93 12.81 1.71 10.70
CA ILE A 93 11.50 1.39 11.26
C ILE A 93 11.47 -0.10 11.58
N ILE A 94 11.04 -0.45 12.79
CA ILE A 94 10.82 -1.83 13.21
C ILE A 94 9.39 -1.96 13.71
N GLU A 95 8.60 -2.79 13.06
CA GLU A 95 7.23 -3.10 13.47
C GLU A 95 7.20 -4.51 14.07
N ASN A 96 6.70 -4.61 15.30
CA ASN A 96 6.33 -5.87 15.92
C ASN A 96 4.81 -6.01 15.85
N ILE A 97 4.36 -6.85 14.93
CA ILE A 97 2.95 -7.05 14.62
C ILE A 97 2.23 -7.76 15.77
N LYS A 98 2.92 -8.69 16.46
CA LYS A 98 2.35 -9.45 17.57
C LYS A 98 2.06 -8.55 18.78
N ASP A 99 2.96 -7.61 19.04
CA ASP A 99 2.85 -6.70 20.19
C ASP A 99 2.14 -5.37 19.84
N GLU A 100 1.77 -5.16 18.57
CA GLU A 100 1.19 -3.91 18.04
C GLU A 100 2.07 -2.66 18.28
N ILE A 101 3.39 -2.82 18.22
CA ILE A 101 4.36 -1.75 18.49
C ILE A 101 5.17 -1.43 17.23
N MET A 102 5.44 -0.14 17.03
CA MET A 102 6.36 0.36 16.03
C MET A 102 7.44 1.22 16.67
N TYR A 103 8.68 0.98 16.29
CA TYR A 103 9.84 1.81 16.62
C TYR A 103 10.27 2.57 15.37
N THR A 104 10.39 3.88 15.50
CA THR A 104 10.90 4.77 14.46
C THR A 104 12.21 5.38 14.95
N ILE A 105 13.29 5.06 14.27
CA ILE A 105 14.65 5.42 14.65
C ILE A 105 15.20 6.38 13.59
N ASP A 106 15.58 7.58 14.03
CA ASP A 106 16.36 8.50 13.22
C ASP A 106 17.84 8.23 13.50
N GLN A 107 18.53 7.64 12.51
CA GLN A 107 19.91 7.19 12.68
C GLN A 107 20.91 8.34 12.75
N ASP A 108 20.54 9.53 12.24
CA ASP A 108 21.39 10.71 12.21
C ASP A 108 21.29 11.45 13.56
N LEU A 109 20.07 11.57 14.10
CA LEU A 109 19.78 12.21 15.39
C LEU A 109 19.96 11.27 16.59
N LYS A 110 20.11 9.96 16.36
CA LYS A 110 20.17 8.93 17.41
C LYS A 110 18.96 8.97 18.34
N THR A 111 17.80 9.27 17.77
CA THR A 111 16.53 9.30 18.51
C THR A 111 15.72 8.06 18.16
N CYS A 112 14.96 7.59 19.13
CA CYS A 112 14.03 6.48 18.98
C CYS A 112 12.67 6.89 19.52
N VAL A 113 11.63 6.66 18.73
CA VAL A 113 10.25 6.90 19.11
C VAL A 113 9.50 5.58 19.04
N GLN A 114 8.89 5.19 20.15
CA GLN A 114 7.95 4.08 20.20
C GLN A 114 6.53 4.59 20.01
N SER A 115 5.75 3.91 19.19
CA SER A 115 4.34 4.21 18.95
C SER A 115 3.52 2.94 18.79
N LYS A 116 2.19 3.07 18.89
CA LYS A 116 1.27 1.97 18.57
C LYS A 116 1.21 1.78 17.05
N LEU A 117 1.25 0.53 16.60
CA LEU A 117 1.03 0.18 15.20
C LEU A 117 -0.43 0.53 14.81
N ILE A 118 -0.59 1.48 13.86
CA ILE A 118 -1.90 2.04 13.51
C ILE A 118 -2.61 1.20 12.42
N SER A 119 -1.89 0.32 11.72
CA SER A 119 -2.45 -0.55 10.69
C SER A 119 -1.84 -1.94 10.72
N SER A 120 -2.67 -2.97 10.50
CA SER A 120 -2.20 -4.33 10.25
C SER A 120 -1.64 -4.44 8.84
N THR A 121 -0.43 -5.00 8.71
CA THR A 121 0.11 -5.37 7.40
C THR A 121 -0.75 -6.44 6.77
N VAL A 122 -1.20 -6.18 5.54
CA VAL A 122 -2.00 -7.12 4.76
C VAL A 122 -1.07 -8.20 4.24
N VAL A 123 -1.14 -9.41 4.81
CA VAL A 123 -0.30 -10.55 4.39
C VAL A 123 -0.93 -11.30 3.21
N CYS A 124 -2.27 -11.25 3.12
CA CYS A 124 -3.05 -11.86 2.06
C CYS A 124 -4.07 -10.86 1.55
N ILE A 125 -4.42 -10.94 0.27
CA ILE A 125 -5.57 -10.21 -0.25
C ILE A 125 -6.80 -10.64 0.56
N PRO A 126 -7.47 -9.73 1.29
CA PRO A 126 -8.54 -10.11 2.18
C PRO A 126 -9.79 -10.54 1.39
N ASP A 127 -10.61 -11.39 1.99
CA ASP A 127 -11.88 -11.83 1.39
C ASP A 127 -12.83 -10.66 1.09
N THR A 128 -12.71 -9.57 1.86
CA THR A 128 -13.49 -8.34 1.66
C THR A 128 -12.95 -7.46 0.53
N ALA A 129 -11.82 -7.82 -0.10
CA ALA A 129 -11.30 -7.07 -1.24
C ALA A 129 -12.18 -7.27 -2.47
N GLU A 130 -12.39 -6.18 -3.20
CA GLU A 130 -13.06 -6.18 -4.49
C GLU A 130 -12.01 -6.24 -5.60
N TYR A 131 -12.21 -7.15 -6.56
CA TYR A 131 -11.32 -7.23 -7.71
C TYR A 131 -11.53 -6.04 -8.64
N PHE A 132 -10.46 -5.28 -8.90
CA PHE A 132 -10.52 -4.09 -9.76
C PHE A 132 -10.24 -4.42 -11.23
N GLY A 133 -9.27 -5.30 -11.48
CA GLY A 133 -8.86 -5.67 -12.83
C GLY A 133 -7.44 -6.20 -12.89
N SER A 134 -6.98 -6.50 -14.11
CA SER A 134 -5.60 -6.94 -14.37
C SER A 134 -4.83 -5.94 -15.21
N SER A 135 -3.52 -5.95 -15.03
CA SER A 135 -2.56 -5.28 -15.88
C SER A 135 -1.49 -6.26 -16.35
N THR A 136 -0.77 -5.91 -17.42
CA THR A 136 0.40 -6.64 -17.89
C THR A 136 1.57 -5.68 -17.95
N TYR A 137 2.62 -5.98 -17.19
CA TYR A 137 3.87 -5.21 -17.17
C TYR A 137 4.90 -5.91 -18.06
N GLY A 138 5.63 -5.15 -18.87
CA GLY A 138 6.66 -5.67 -19.77
C GLY A 138 6.19 -5.87 -21.21
N TYR A 139 6.99 -6.57 -22.01
CA TYR A 139 6.76 -6.74 -23.45
C TYR A 139 7.27 -8.10 -23.94
N GLY A 140 6.54 -8.69 -24.90
CA GLY A 140 6.86 -10.01 -25.47
C GLY A 140 6.80 -11.11 -24.42
N ASP A 141 7.84 -11.94 -24.38
CA ASP A 141 7.94 -13.07 -23.45
C ASP A 141 8.36 -12.65 -22.03
N LYS A 142 8.81 -11.41 -21.85
CA LYS A 142 9.19 -10.84 -20.55
C LYS A 142 8.04 -9.99 -20.03
N LYS A 143 7.01 -10.65 -19.55
CA LYS A 143 5.82 -10.00 -19.00
C LYS A 143 5.41 -10.56 -17.65
N ILE A 144 4.83 -9.70 -16.83
CA ILE A 144 4.22 -10.05 -15.54
C ILE A 144 2.75 -9.68 -15.67
N VAL A 145 1.86 -10.66 -15.49
CA VAL A 145 0.43 -10.39 -15.31
C VAL A 145 0.20 -10.08 -13.85
N ALA A 146 -0.52 -9.01 -13.57
CA ALA A 146 -0.80 -8.58 -12.23
C ALA A 146 -2.29 -8.32 -12.05
N ASP A 147 -2.77 -8.54 -10.84
CA ASP A 147 -4.13 -8.30 -10.44
C ASP A 147 -4.18 -7.20 -9.39
N THR A 148 -5.12 -6.28 -9.57
CA THR A 148 -5.35 -5.17 -8.66
C THR A 148 -6.63 -5.41 -7.88
N TRP A 149 -6.54 -5.20 -6.57
CA TRP A 149 -7.61 -5.36 -5.61
C TRP A 149 -7.86 -4.05 -4.88
N ILE A 150 -9.13 -3.71 -4.70
CA ILE A 150 -9.56 -2.58 -3.87
C ILE A 150 -9.85 -3.10 -2.47
N ILE A 151 -9.17 -2.51 -1.49
CA ILE A 151 -9.41 -2.73 -0.07
C ILE A 151 -9.90 -1.41 0.51
N ASN A 152 -11.21 -1.34 0.75
CA ASN A 152 -11.83 -0.19 1.38
C ASN A 152 -11.88 -0.41 2.88
N ASN A 153 -11.17 0.43 3.64
CA ASN A 153 -11.39 0.54 5.08
C ASN A 153 -12.04 1.90 5.36
N ASN A 154 -12.74 2.04 6.49
CA ASN A 154 -13.55 3.23 6.80
C ASN A 154 -12.81 4.58 6.66
N ARG A 155 -11.47 4.59 6.63
CA ARG A 155 -10.64 5.78 6.52
C ARG A 155 -9.97 5.94 5.15
N ASN A 156 -9.63 4.83 4.49
CA ASN A 156 -8.74 4.79 3.34
C ASN A 156 -9.29 3.86 2.24
N LEU A 157 -9.11 4.30 1.00
CA LEU A 157 -9.28 3.45 -0.18
C LEU A 157 -7.90 2.97 -0.63
N ASN A 158 -7.66 1.66 -0.58
CA ASN A 158 -6.37 1.08 -0.96
C ASN A 158 -6.51 0.30 -2.27
N TYR A 159 -5.58 0.51 -3.19
CA TYR A 159 -5.39 -0.32 -4.37
C TYR A 159 -4.12 -1.12 -4.19
N VAL A 160 -4.22 -2.44 -4.20
CA VAL A 160 -3.07 -3.35 -4.04
C VAL A 160 -2.93 -4.14 -5.33
N THR A 161 -1.79 -3.99 -6.00
CA THR A 161 -1.48 -4.72 -7.24
C THR A 161 -0.42 -5.76 -6.96
N VAL A 162 -0.74 -7.02 -7.21
CA VAL A 162 0.11 -8.19 -6.95
C VAL A 162 0.32 -8.99 -8.23
N SER A 163 1.45 -9.69 -8.34
CA SER A 163 1.65 -10.64 -9.44
C SER A 163 0.60 -11.75 -9.38
N ARG A 164 -0.07 -12.03 -10.50
CA ARG A 164 -1.05 -13.12 -10.59
C ARG A 164 -0.41 -14.49 -10.40
N ASP A 165 0.71 -14.70 -11.09
CA ASP A 165 1.35 -16.00 -11.14
C ASP A 165 2.45 -16.09 -10.07
N GLY A 166 2.43 -17.18 -9.28
CA GLY A 166 3.49 -17.51 -8.33
C GLY A 166 3.28 -16.93 -6.93
N LEU A 167 4.21 -16.09 -6.48
CA LEU A 167 4.40 -15.74 -5.07
C LEU A 167 3.55 -14.55 -4.58
N CYS A 168 2.53 -14.14 -5.33
CA CYS A 168 1.71 -12.98 -4.99
C CYS A 168 2.53 -11.69 -4.78
N VAL A 169 3.63 -11.50 -5.49
CA VAL A 169 4.60 -10.43 -5.23
C VAL A 169 3.90 -9.06 -5.29
N PRO A 170 3.97 -8.23 -4.22
CA PRO A 170 3.39 -6.90 -4.26
C PRO A 170 4.18 -6.04 -5.25
N LEU A 171 3.51 -5.50 -6.27
CA LEU A 171 4.16 -4.66 -7.28
C LEU A 171 3.97 -3.19 -6.96
N THR A 172 2.72 -2.77 -6.74
CA THR A 172 2.39 -1.39 -6.37
C THR A 172 1.25 -1.35 -5.36
N GLY A 173 1.26 -0.32 -4.52
CA GLY A 173 0.19 0.00 -3.58
C GLY A 173 -0.18 1.47 -3.71
N ASN A 174 -1.46 1.81 -3.66
CA ASN A 174 -1.92 3.18 -3.54
C ASN A 174 -2.90 3.29 -2.38
N ILE A 175 -2.72 4.29 -1.54
CA ILE A 175 -3.58 4.58 -0.40
C ILE A 175 -4.11 5.99 -0.57
N PHE A 176 -5.44 6.12 -0.65
CA PHE A 176 -6.12 7.40 -0.65
C PHE A 176 -6.77 7.60 0.72
N ALA A 177 -6.18 8.47 1.53
CA ALA A 177 -6.68 8.81 2.86
C ALA A 177 -7.69 9.95 2.77
N ARG A 178 -8.80 9.83 3.53
CA ARG A 178 -9.84 10.87 3.58
C ARG A 178 -9.52 12.00 4.55
N THR A 179 -8.82 11.72 5.65
CA THR A 179 -8.59 12.69 6.73
C THR A 179 -7.26 12.42 7.47
N PRO A 180 -6.25 13.29 7.33
CA PRO A 180 -6.18 14.37 6.33
C PRO A 180 -6.26 13.81 4.91
N ALA A 181 -6.73 14.63 3.97
CA ALA A 181 -6.78 14.22 2.57
C ALA A 181 -5.35 13.99 2.06
N GLY A 182 -5.06 12.78 1.60
CA GLY A 182 -3.71 12.43 1.18
C GLY A 182 -3.67 11.22 0.27
N VAL A 183 -2.54 11.08 -0.41
CA VAL A 183 -2.21 9.94 -1.26
C VAL A 183 -0.86 9.41 -0.86
N SER A 184 -0.74 8.09 -0.79
CA SER A 184 0.55 7.42 -0.74
C SER A 184 0.61 6.41 -1.87
N THR A 185 1.72 6.39 -2.59
CA THR A 185 2.03 5.38 -3.60
C THR A 185 3.27 4.63 -3.15
N MET A 186 3.22 3.31 -3.23
CA MET A 186 4.32 2.39 -2.96
C MET A 186 4.63 1.61 -4.23
N THR A 187 5.91 1.46 -4.55
CA THR A 187 6.40 0.55 -5.59
C THR A 187 7.43 -0.38 -4.96
N THR A 188 7.34 -1.67 -5.27
CA THR A 188 8.31 -2.67 -4.82
C THR A 188 9.28 -3.03 -5.95
N THR A 189 10.56 -3.13 -5.63
CA THR A 189 11.63 -3.65 -6.50
C THR A 189 12.46 -4.67 -5.74
N ASP A 190 13.33 -5.39 -6.45
CA ASP A 190 14.34 -6.28 -5.86
C ASP A 190 13.76 -7.31 -4.87
N PHE A 191 12.60 -7.87 -5.22
CA PHE A 191 11.90 -8.83 -4.36
C PHE A 191 12.60 -10.19 -4.35
N ALA A 192 12.89 -10.70 -3.15
CA ALA A 192 13.40 -12.04 -2.90
C ALA A 192 12.52 -12.75 -1.84
N PRO A 193 12.06 -13.99 -2.06
CA PRO A 193 11.19 -14.70 -1.12
C PRO A 193 11.94 -15.29 0.10
N GLU A 194 13.02 -14.64 0.50
CA GLU A 194 13.91 -15.05 1.59
C GLU A 194 14.38 -13.79 2.35
N ILE A 195 14.92 -13.99 3.56
CA ILE A 195 15.46 -12.89 4.37
C ILE A 195 16.95 -12.74 4.05
N ASP A 196 17.33 -11.59 3.49
CA ASP A 196 18.73 -11.28 3.15
C ASP A 196 19.51 -10.80 4.38
N ASP A 197 18.89 -9.97 5.23
CA ASP A 197 19.52 -9.38 6.42
C ASP A 197 18.57 -9.43 7.64
N PRO A 198 18.69 -10.43 8.52
CA PRO A 198 17.88 -10.49 9.74
C PRO A 198 18.29 -9.45 10.79
N SER A 199 19.44 -8.78 10.66
CA SER A 199 19.89 -7.76 11.63
C SER A 199 19.06 -6.46 11.57
N VAL A 200 18.20 -6.34 10.56
CA VAL A 200 17.17 -5.29 10.48
C VAL A 200 16.20 -5.31 11.66
N PHE A 201 16.12 -6.42 12.39
CA PHE A 201 15.28 -6.55 13.59
C PHE A 201 16.04 -6.25 14.90
N ASP A 202 17.36 -6.07 14.86
CA ASP A 202 18.16 -5.89 16.07
C ASP A 202 17.96 -4.47 16.63
N MET A 203 17.30 -4.35 17.78
CA MET A 203 17.00 -3.05 18.36
C MET A 203 18.29 -2.29 18.78
N PRO A 204 18.50 -1.04 18.34
CA PRO A 204 19.68 -0.27 18.74
C PRO A 204 19.55 0.24 20.19
N ASP A 205 20.68 0.59 20.80
CA ASP A 205 20.76 0.91 22.24
C ASP A 205 19.90 2.12 22.64
N GLU A 206 19.74 3.09 21.74
CA GLU A 206 18.85 4.24 21.93
C GLU A 206 17.39 3.84 22.19
N CYS A 207 16.92 2.74 21.62
CA CYS A 207 15.55 2.25 21.83
C CYS A 207 15.42 1.37 23.07
N LYS A 208 16.49 0.67 23.49
CA LYS A 208 16.46 -0.20 24.68
C LYS A 208 16.17 0.57 25.97
N LYS A 209 16.45 1.87 26.00
CA LYS A 209 16.21 2.77 27.14
C LYS A 209 14.74 3.14 27.35
N LEU A 210 13.87 2.81 26.39
CA LEU A 210 12.44 3.09 26.46
C LEU A 210 11.65 1.99 27.20
N ASN A 211 12.31 0.86 27.48
CA ASN A 211 11.74 -0.29 28.18
C ASN A 211 12.01 -0.26 29.69
#